data_AF-A0A533WQJ6-F1
#
_entry.id   AF-A0A533WQJ6-F1
#
_cell.length_a   1.000
_cell.length_b   1.000
_cell.length_c   1.000
_cell.angle_alpha   90.00
_cell.angle_beta   90.00
_cell.angle_gamma   90.00
#
_symmetry.space_group_name_H-M   'P 1'
#
loop_
_entity.id
_entity.type
_entity.pdbx_description
1 polymer ?
#
loop_
_entity_poly.entity_id
_entity_poly.type
_entity_poly.pdbx_seq_one_letter_code
_entity_poly.pdbx_strand_id
1 'polypeptide(L)'
;MGGKSRNADMSIPWNAPFPNFADPDILIINLDTLDDEAIQGIDKNMLQKAMLDITDKFMYGPATIVVIASVHSNEKGHPNRVLSPVSFRTVPVQEGHNIKMDSGHPFSQYLNKVKSFDFYLENFDIAPEINAKLKKEKVDARLETLPNSTATDNAGHILSVGYKVSFDQASEKHESGQVIILPPCRDLPSIEAIDSIIETLKRSETKESAPDWAAAVPIEGLAQVEANVKQLNARKAALEARLALEEKNRLELTDHARLLFAVGSQLDDAVFKAFKQLGFDEIDRVREKNKEDWVFKFQTLSRYQYGIIEVKGAEERITQAHLTQCNKWSDDYFEMNKRPSKSILITNQYRLEEYRSSVDKRKLFDINELEYARMKDIVILPSYVLFEAVSLSLKDSKKSRAYLEEKLAYAAGLLDQL
;
A
#
# COMPACT_ATOMS: atom_id res chain seq x y z
N MET A 1 6.53 16.72 -6.40
CA MET A 1 5.93 15.43 -6.82
C MET A 1 5.69 15.43 -8.31
N GLY A 2 5.81 14.27 -8.98
CA GLY A 2 5.57 14.18 -10.43
C GLY A 2 6.70 14.78 -11.26
N GLY A 3 7.93 14.73 -10.77
CA GLY A 3 9.06 15.35 -11.45
C GLY A 3 10.40 14.91 -10.89
N LYS A 4 11.46 15.21 -11.63
CA LYS A 4 12.85 14.98 -11.24
C LYS A 4 13.61 16.30 -11.36
N SER A 5 13.58 17.14 -10.32
CA SER A 5 14.41 18.34 -10.25
C SER A 5 15.61 18.10 -9.33
N ARG A 6 16.80 18.54 -9.77
CA ARG A 6 18.03 18.52 -8.96
C ARG A 6 18.10 19.68 -7.97
N ASN A 7 17.28 20.71 -8.18
CA ASN A 7 17.23 21.91 -7.34
C ASN A 7 16.20 21.81 -6.20
N ALA A 8 15.35 20.79 -6.24
CA ALA A 8 14.45 20.43 -5.15
C ALA A 8 15.20 19.61 -4.10
N ASP A 9 14.98 19.89 -2.82
CA ASP A 9 15.53 19.11 -1.70
C ASP A 9 15.11 17.63 -1.78
N MET A 10 13.94 17.38 -2.37
CA MET A 10 13.43 16.05 -2.63
C MET A 10 12.53 16.05 -3.87
N SER A 11 12.76 15.08 -4.77
CA SER A 11 11.96 14.84 -5.97
C SER A 11 11.45 13.41 -5.98
N ILE A 12 10.14 13.23 -6.19
CA ILE A 12 9.47 11.93 -6.03
C ILE A 12 8.60 11.66 -7.25
N PRO A 13 8.83 10.55 -7.97
CA PRO A 13 7.96 10.10 -9.05
C PRO A 13 6.66 9.53 -8.49
N TRP A 14 5.61 9.48 -9.32
CA TRP A 14 4.28 9.03 -8.89
C TRP A 14 4.23 7.60 -8.35
N ASN A 15 5.11 6.71 -8.83
CA ASN A 15 5.16 5.30 -8.42
C ASN A 15 6.04 5.03 -7.19
N ALA A 16 6.66 6.06 -6.58
CA ALA A 16 7.41 5.91 -5.35
C ALA A 16 6.52 6.18 -4.12
N PRO A 17 6.86 5.63 -2.94
CA PRO A 17 6.17 5.97 -1.70
C PRO A 17 6.17 7.49 -1.48
N PHE A 18 5.00 8.04 -1.11
CA PHE A 18 4.91 9.44 -0.77
C PHE A 18 5.71 9.75 0.51
N PRO A 19 6.38 10.91 0.56
CA PRO A 19 7.17 11.31 1.71
C PRO A 19 6.26 11.77 2.84
N ASN A 20 6.84 12.09 4.00
CA ASN A 20 6.17 12.91 4.98
C ASN A 20 5.99 14.34 4.43
N PHE A 21 4.75 14.81 4.26
CA PHE A 21 4.46 16.18 3.80
C PHE A 21 4.39 17.21 4.94
N ALA A 22 4.62 16.81 6.20
CA ALA A 22 4.67 17.75 7.32
C ALA A 22 5.87 18.71 7.23
N ASP A 23 6.98 18.26 6.64
CA ASP A 23 8.28 18.93 6.71
C ASP A 23 8.50 20.06 5.68
N PRO A 24 8.10 19.97 4.38
CA PRO A 24 8.47 20.99 3.40
C PRO A 24 7.71 22.31 3.56
N ASP A 25 8.40 23.45 3.45
CA ASP A 25 7.77 24.79 3.38
C ASP A 25 7.12 25.05 2.01
N ILE A 26 7.69 24.45 0.96
CA ILE A 26 7.26 24.54 -0.43
C ILE A 26 6.93 23.15 -0.96
N LEU A 27 5.75 22.99 -1.54
CA LEU A 27 5.35 21.76 -2.21
C LEU A 27 4.97 22.05 -3.66
N ILE A 28 5.69 21.45 -4.61
CA ILE A 28 5.37 21.54 -6.04
C ILE A 28 4.71 20.22 -6.48
N ILE A 29 3.52 20.30 -7.06
CA ILE A 29 2.70 19.17 -7.51
C ILE A 29 2.50 19.29 -9.01
N ASN A 30 3.10 18.37 -9.78
CA ASN A 30 3.06 18.43 -11.23
C ASN A 30 1.99 17.50 -11.83
N LEU A 31 0.71 17.93 -11.82
CA LEU A 31 -0.40 17.10 -12.29
C LEU A 31 -0.30 16.78 -13.80
N ASP A 32 0.42 17.58 -14.58
CA ASP A 32 0.65 17.36 -16.02
C ASP A 32 1.33 16.00 -16.30
N THR A 33 2.06 15.46 -15.34
CA THR A 33 2.72 14.13 -15.44
C THR A 33 1.92 13.00 -14.78
N LEU A 34 0.73 13.30 -14.25
CA LEU A 34 -0.13 12.33 -13.60
C LEU A 34 -1.14 11.78 -14.62
N ASP A 35 -0.66 10.90 -15.49
CA ASP A 35 -1.48 10.22 -16.51
C ASP A 35 -2.22 8.99 -15.95
N ASP A 36 -3.07 8.37 -16.78
CA ASP A 36 -3.86 7.20 -16.37
C ASP A 36 -2.98 6.02 -15.93
N GLU A 37 -1.81 5.84 -16.52
CA GLU A 37 -0.85 4.79 -16.15
C GLU A 37 -0.26 5.06 -14.76
N ALA A 38 0.17 6.30 -14.51
CA ALA A 38 0.64 6.74 -13.21
C ALA A 38 -0.45 6.57 -12.14
N ILE A 39 -1.70 6.90 -12.45
CA ILE A 39 -2.83 6.80 -11.52
C ILE A 39 -3.17 5.34 -11.21
N GLN A 40 -3.15 4.45 -12.20
CA GLN A 40 -3.35 3.01 -11.99
C GLN A 40 -2.22 2.39 -11.15
N GLY A 41 -1.00 2.91 -11.27
CA GLY A 41 0.17 2.46 -10.52
C GLY A 41 0.25 2.95 -9.07
N ILE A 42 -0.51 3.98 -8.70
CA ILE A 42 -0.52 4.52 -7.33
C ILE A 42 -1.45 3.69 -6.43
N ASP A 43 -0.94 3.28 -5.25
CA ASP A 43 -1.78 2.71 -4.21
C ASP A 43 -2.82 3.72 -3.71
N LYS A 44 -4.10 3.32 -3.73
CA LYS A 44 -5.22 4.20 -3.39
C LYS A 44 -5.17 4.72 -1.95
N ASN A 45 -4.69 3.92 -1.01
CA ASN A 45 -4.59 4.34 0.39
C ASN A 45 -3.45 5.34 0.56
N MET A 46 -2.32 5.14 -0.14
CA MET A 46 -1.23 6.12 -0.18
C MET A 46 -1.69 7.45 -0.77
N LEU A 47 -2.45 7.43 -1.86
CA LEU A 47 -3.01 8.65 -2.47
C LEU A 47 -3.94 9.39 -1.51
N GLN A 48 -4.85 8.66 -0.85
CA GLN A 48 -5.75 9.25 0.13
C GLN A 48 -5.00 9.86 1.32
N LYS A 49 -3.95 9.19 1.80
CA LYS A 49 -3.10 9.71 2.87
C LYS A 49 -2.38 11.00 2.44
N ALA A 50 -1.78 11.02 1.26
CA ALA A 50 -1.11 12.20 0.74
C ALA A 50 -2.07 13.40 0.60
N MET A 51 -3.31 13.17 0.15
CA MET A 51 -4.33 14.22 0.10
C MET A 51 -4.64 14.80 1.48
N LEU A 52 -4.74 13.96 2.52
CA LEU A 52 -4.95 14.40 3.90
C LEU A 52 -3.75 15.18 4.43
N ASP A 53 -2.54 14.69 4.20
CA ASP A 53 -1.32 15.35 4.67
C ASP A 53 -1.12 16.73 4.00
N ILE A 54 -1.40 16.84 2.70
CA ILE A 54 -1.36 18.12 1.95
C ILE A 54 -2.45 19.07 2.47
N THR A 55 -3.65 18.55 2.73
CA THR A 55 -4.76 19.31 3.31
C THR A 55 -4.37 19.89 4.66
N ASP A 56 -3.82 19.07 5.55
CA ASP A 56 -3.43 19.51 6.88
C ASP A 56 -2.30 20.54 6.83
N LYS A 57 -1.33 20.34 5.94
CA LYS A 57 -0.24 21.28 5.72
C LYS A 57 -0.73 22.62 5.16
N PHE A 58 -1.69 22.60 4.23
CA PHE A 58 -2.31 23.81 3.71
C PHE A 58 -3.11 24.54 4.79
N MET A 59 -3.93 23.83 5.56
CA MET A 59 -4.84 24.45 6.53
C MET A 59 -4.14 24.99 7.78
N TYR A 60 -3.10 24.33 8.26
CA TYR A 60 -2.49 24.63 9.56
C TYR A 60 -1.00 24.98 9.49
N GLY A 61 -0.38 24.95 8.31
CA GLY A 61 1.02 25.31 8.11
C GLY A 61 1.20 26.55 7.22
N PRO A 62 2.35 27.24 7.30
CA PRO A 62 2.69 28.37 6.42
C PRO A 62 3.11 27.89 5.01
N ALA A 63 2.41 26.90 4.45
CA ALA A 63 2.85 26.20 3.25
C ALA A 63 2.59 27.01 1.99
N THR A 64 3.55 27.00 1.06
CA THR A 64 3.34 27.42 -0.32
C THR A 64 3.24 26.19 -1.22
N ILE A 65 2.04 25.95 -1.76
CA ILE A 65 1.76 24.84 -2.66
C ILE A 65 1.67 25.39 -4.08
N VAL A 66 2.47 24.85 -5.00
CA VAL A 66 2.38 25.17 -6.43
C VAL A 66 1.85 23.96 -7.17
N VAL A 67 0.74 24.13 -7.88
CA VAL A 67 0.10 23.08 -8.67
C VAL A 67 0.29 23.39 -10.15
N ILE A 68 0.99 22.54 -10.88
CA ILE A 68 1.03 22.59 -12.35
C ILE A 68 -0.17 21.80 -12.85
N ALA A 69 -1.13 22.48 -13.47
CA ALA A 69 -2.40 21.90 -13.91
C ALA A 69 -2.21 20.91 -15.07
N SER A 70 -3.16 19.96 -15.19
CA SER A 70 -3.20 18.98 -16.29
C SER A 70 -4.42 19.17 -17.19
N VAL A 71 -4.25 18.87 -18.47
CA VAL A 71 -5.36 18.83 -19.44
C VAL A 71 -6.09 17.49 -19.40
N HIS A 72 -5.45 16.44 -18.90
CA HIS A 72 -6.03 15.10 -18.84
C HIS A 72 -7.11 15.02 -17.76
N SER A 73 -8.37 14.93 -18.19
CA SER A 73 -9.51 14.67 -17.31
C SER A 73 -9.75 13.18 -17.14
N ASN A 74 -9.50 12.64 -15.94
CA ASN A 74 -9.95 11.29 -15.63
C ASN A 74 -11.48 11.18 -15.73
N GLU A 75 -11.95 9.98 -16.10
CA GLU A 75 -13.29 9.55 -16.56
C GLU A 75 -14.52 9.95 -15.69
N LYS A 76 -14.36 10.76 -14.64
CA LYS A 76 -15.44 11.34 -13.83
C LYS A 76 -15.49 12.87 -13.83
N GLY A 77 -14.91 13.52 -14.84
CA GLY A 77 -15.14 14.94 -15.13
C GLY A 77 -14.49 15.94 -14.15
N HIS A 78 -13.53 15.50 -13.33
CA HIS A 78 -12.85 16.37 -12.36
C HIS A 78 -11.31 16.15 -12.38
N PRO A 79 -10.61 16.67 -13.41
CA PRO A 79 -9.17 16.46 -13.63
C PRO A 79 -8.28 16.81 -12.42
N ASN A 80 -8.65 17.81 -11.62
CA ASN A 80 -7.73 18.43 -10.66
C ASN A 80 -8.19 18.37 -9.19
N ARG A 81 -9.03 17.39 -8.83
CA ARG A 81 -9.36 17.11 -7.42
C ARG A 81 -8.25 16.37 -6.67
N VAL A 82 -7.31 15.78 -7.40
CA VAL A 82 -6.29 14.92 -6.82
C VAL A 82 -5.12 15.79 -6.36
N LEU A 83 -4.87 15.81 -5.05
CA LEU A 83 -3.71 16.44 -4.40
C LEU A 83 -3.64 17.99 -4.46
N SER A 84 -4.67 18.67 -4.94
CA SER A 84 -4.77 20.14 -4.86
C SER A 84 -5.73 20.56 -3.72
N PRO A 85 -5.35 21.50 -2.82
CA PRO A 85 -6.23 22.01 -1.78
C PRO A 85 -7.37 22.90 -2.33
N VAL A 86 -7.24 23.37 -3.57
CA VAL A 86 -8.30 24.08 -4.30
C VAL A 86 -8.73 23.22 -5.47
N SER A 87 -10.02 22.92 -5.54
CA SER A 87 -10.64 22.25 -6.66
C SER A 87 -10.82 23.23 -7.82
N PHE A 88 -10.55 22.77 -9.03
CA PHE A 88 -10.78 23.51 -10.26
C PHE A 88 -11.02 22.56 -11.43
N ARG A 89 -11.60 23.09 -12.51
CA ARG A 89 -11.81 22.39 -13.77
C ARG A 89 -10.92 22.98 -14.85
N THR A 90 -10.34 22.13 -15.68
CA THR A 90 -9.69 22.53 -16.93
C THR A 90 -10.68 22.37 -18.07
N VAL A 91 -10.84 23.43 -18.87
CA VAL A 91 -11.73 23.46 -20.03
C VAL A 91 -10.88 23.54 -21.29
N PRO A 92 -10.94 22.53 -22.17
CA PRO A 92 -10.22 22.56 -23.43
C PRO A 92 -10.67 23.71 -24.32
N VAL A 93 -9.72 24.37 -24.96
CA VAL A 93 -9.95 25.41 -25.96
C VAL A 93 -9.00 25.23 -27.14
N GLN A 94 -9.22 26.00 -28.21
CA GLN A 94 -8.24 26.09 -29.27
C GLN A 94 -6.92 26.66 -28.72
N GLU A 95 -5.80 26.17 -29.26
CA GLU A 95 -4.46 26.61 -28.84
C GLU A 95 -4.32 28.13 -28.90
N GLY A 96 -3.87 28.71 -27.79
CA GLY A 96 -3.55 30.12 -27.61
C GLY A 96 -2.08 30.31 -27.23
N HIS A 97 -1.55 31.51 -27.52
CA HIS A 97 -0.13 31.85 -27.32
C HIS A 97 0.09 33.12 -26.48
N ASN A 98 -0.97 33.85 -26.17
CA ASN A 98 -0.87 35.15 -25.52
C ASN A 98 -1.37 35.05 -24.07
N ILE A 99 -0.47 35.32 -23.13
CA ILE A 99 -0.76 35.36 -21.69
C ILE A 99 -0.65 36.81 -21.22
N LYS A 100 -1.72 37.32 -20.63
CA LYS A 100 -1.73 38.56 -19.85
C LYS A 100 -1.63 38.19 -18.37
N MET A 101 -0.81 38.88 -17.60
CA MET A 101 -0.65 38.60 -16.17
C MET A 101 -0.68 39.89 -15.38
N ASP A 102 -1.09 39.78 -14.12
CA ASP A 102 -1.06 40.91 -13.19
C ASP A 102 0.34 41.51 -13.08
N SER A 103 0.41 42.83 -12.90
CA SER A 103 1.68 43.51 -12.64
C SER A 103 2.29 43.00 -11.33
N GLY A 104 3.53 42.51 -11.39
CA GLY A 104 4.19 41.92 -10.23
C GLY A 104 3.83 40.46 -9.95
N HIS A 105 3.28 39.73 -10.93
CA HIS A 105 3.01 38.31 -10.77
C HIS A 105 4.25 37.53 -10.32
N PRO A 106 4.18 36.77 -9.20
CA PRO A 106 5.37 36.12 -8.62
C PRO A 106 6.03 35.20 -9.63
N PHE A 107 5.22 34.44 -10.38
CA PHE A 107 5.68 33.50 -11.42
C PHE A 107 5.76 34.10 -12.83
N SER A 108 5.93 35.42 -12.98
CA SER A 108 6.05 36.05 -14.30
C SER A 108 7.14 35.42 -15.19
N GLN A 109 8.29 35.07 -14.60
CA GLN A 109 9.37 34.39 -15.33
C GLN A 109 8.97 33.00 -15.84
N TYR A 110 8.20 32.25 -15.05
CA TYR A 110 7.66 30.96 -15.45
C TYR A 110 6.59 31.14 -16.54
N LEU A 111 5.64 32.05 -16.34
CA LEU A 111 4.55 32.29 -17.29
C LEU A 111 5.05 32.77 -18.65
N ASN A 112 6.12 33.55 -18.71
CA ASN A 112 6.76 33.95 -19.96
C ASN A 112 7.39 32.78 -20.73
N LYS A 113 7.61 31.62 -20.09
CA LYS A 113 8.09 30.39 -20.72
C LYS A 113 6.94 29.54 -21.27
N VAL A 114 5.70 29.82 -20.90
CA VAL A 114 4.50 29.13 -21.42
C VAL A 114 4.17 29.72 -22.80
N LYS A 115 4.68 29.08 -23.84
CA LYS A 115 4.54 29.54 -25.24
C LYS A 115 3.19 29.22 -25.86
N SER A 116 2.53 28.16 -25.41
CA SER A 116 1.17 27.84 -25.81
C SER A 116 0.38 27.12 -24.71
N PHE A 117 -0.93 27.19 -24.83
CA PHE A 117 -1.92 26.54 -23.96
C PHE A 117 -3.15 26.18 -24.78
N ASP A 118 -3.84 25.10 -24.41
CA ASP A 118 -5.06 24.60 -25.07
C ASP A 118 -6.20 24.37 -24.07
N PHE A 119 -6.12 25.03 -22.91
CA PHE A 119 -7.14 24.98 -21.88
C PHE A 119 -7.15 26.27 -21.05
N TYR A 120 -8.24 26.46 -20.31
CA TYR A 120 -8.29 27.43 -19.21
C TYR A 120 -8.87 26.80 -17.94
N LEU A 121 -8.76 27.50 -16.82
CA LEU A 121 -9.19 27.10 -15.49
C LEU A 121 -10.52 27.77 -15.12
N GLU A 122 -11.47 27.01 -14.58
CA GLU A 122 -12.74 27.51 -14.05
C GLU A 122 -13.23 26.72 -12.84
N ASN A 123 -14.37 27.14 -12.26
CA ASN A 123 -15.08 26.46 -11.17
C ASN A 123 -14.17 26.20 -9.95
N PHE A 124 -13.53 27.26 -9.45
CA PHE A 124 -12.68 27.20 -8.27
C PHE A 124 -13.51 27.06 -6.99
N ASP A 125 -13.15 26.10 -6.15
CA ASP A 125 -13.77 25.88 -4.84
C ASP A 125 -12.76 25.27 -3.86
N ILE A 126 -13.03 25.37 -2.57
CA ILE A 126 -12.29 24.67 -1.52
C ILE A 126 -12.43 23.16 -1.77
N ALA A 127 -11.32 22.41 -1.71
CA ALA A 127 -11.36 20.97 -1.97
C ALA A 127 -12.36 20.25 -1.03
N PRO A 128 -13.12 19.25 -1.53
CA PRO A 128 -14.15 18.55 -0.76
C PRO A 128 -13.66 18.00 0.58
N GLU A 129 -12.41 17.54 0.64
CA GLU A 129 -11.75 16.99 1.83
C GLU A 129 -11.59 18.07 2.91
N ILE A 130 -11.14 19.27 2.52
CA ILE A 130 -11.03 20.44 3.38
C ILE A 130 -12.41 20.87 3.84
N ASN A 131 -13.35 21.00 2.90
CA ASN A 131 -14.74 21.36 3.19
C ASN A 131 -15.40 20.38 4.18
N ALA A 132 -15.16 19.08 4.03
CA ALA A 132 -15.68 18.06 4.94
C ALA A 132 -15.07 18.19 6.35
N LYS A 133 -13.79 18.54 6.46
CA LYS A 133 -13.11 18.79 7.74
C LYS A 133 -13.66 20.02 8.44
N LEU A 134 -13.73 21.15 7.75
CA LEU A 134 -14.25 22.42 8.29
C LEU A 134 -15.72 22.32 8.71
N LYS A 135 -16.55 21.61 7.93
CA LYS A 135 -17.95 21.34 8.30
C LYS A 135 -18.09 20.54 9.59
N LYS A 136 -17.21 19.57 9.84
CA LYS A 136 -17.20 18.83 11.12
C LYS A 136 -16.86 19.74 12.29
N GLU A 137 -15.98 20.71 12.06
CA GLU A 137 -15.57 21.72 13.04
C GLU A 137 -16.59 22.87 13.17
N LYS A 138 -17.66 22.87 12.35
CA LYS A 138 -18.68 23.95 12.26
C LYS A 138 -18.07 25.32 11.98
N VAL A 139 -17.04 25.32 11.14
CA VAL A 139 -16.31 26.51 10.71
C VAL A 139 -16.74 26.86 9.29
N ASP A 140 -17.15 28.12 9.09
CA ASP A 140 -17.37 28.67 7.75
C ASP A 140 -16.05 29.18 7.19
N ALA A 141 -15.74 28.79 5.96
CA ALA A 141 -14.52 29.17 5.28
C ALA A 141 -14.80 29.80 3.92
N ARG A 142 -13.89 30.66 3.49
CA ARG A 142 -13.97 31.40 2.23
C ARG A 142 -12.67 31.25 1.47
N LEU A 143 -12.81 30.96 0.18
CA LEU A 143 -11.71 30.99 -0.76
C LEU A 143 -11.42 32.44 -1.15
N GLU A 144 -10.20 32.90 -0.94
CA GLU A 144 -9.74 34.25 -1.25
C GLU A 144 -8.63 34.21 -2.30
N THR A 145 -8.78 34.98 -3.37
CA THR A 145 -7.75 35.12 -4.40
C THR A 145 -6.56 35.91 -3.86
N LEU A 146 -5.35 35.44 -4.13
CA LEU A 146 -4.13 36.15 -3.77
C LEU A 146 -3.92 37.38 -4.67
N PRO A 147 -3.45 38.51 -4.14
CA PRO A 147 -3.18 39.69 -4.93
C PRO A 147 -2.08 39.42 -5.97
N ASN A 148 -2.21 40.02 -7.15
CA ASN A 148 -1.25 39.92 -8.26
C ASN A 148 -0.90 38.49 -8.67
N SER A 149 -1.84 37.54 -8.53
CA SER A 149 -1.58 36.12 -8.78
C SER A 149 -2.34 35.58 -9.99
N THR A 150 -2.99 36.43 -10.77
CA THR A 150 -3.82 36.02 -11.90
C THR A 150 -3.06 36.18 -13.22
N ALA A 151 -3.19 35.18 -14.09
CA ALA A 151 -2.86 35.29 -15.50
C ALA A 151 -4.00 34.75 -16.36
N THR A 152 -4.27 35.42 -17.47
CA THR A 152 -5.38 35.14 -18.38
C THR A 152 -4.95 35.13 -19.84
N ASP A 153 -5.81 34.59 -20.71
CA ASP A 153 -5.71 34.78 -22.15
C ASP A 153 -6.27 36.15 -22.60
N ASN A 154 -6.34 36.38 -23.92
CA ASN A 154 -6.91 37.61 -24.47
C ASN A 154 -8.43 37.76 -24.25
N ALA A 155 -9.15 36.66 -24.05
CA ALA A 155 -10.59 36.63 -23.79
C ALA A 155 -10.92 36.77 -22.29
N GLY A 156 -9.91 36.77 -21.42
CA GLY A 156 -10.07 36.86 -19.98
C GLY A 156 -10.24 35.51 -19.29
N HIS A 157 -10.03 34.39 -19.98
CA HIS A 157 -10.04 33.07 -19.37
C HIS A 157 -8.79 32.86 -18.51
N ILE A 158 -8.95 32.28 -17.32
CA ILE A 158 -7.89 32.15 -16.32
C ILE A 158 -6.95 31.00 -16.70
N LEU A 159 -5.65 31.27 -16.74
CA LEU A 159 -4.59 30.28 -16.97
C LEU A 159 -3.78 30.01 -15.70
N SER A 160 -3.66 31.02 -14.84
CA SER A 160 -3.00 30.92 -13.53
C SER A 160 -3.76 31.76 -12.51
N VAL A 161 -3.83 31.27 -11.28
CA VAL A 161 -4.46 31.97 -10.15
C VAL A 161 -3.90 31.45 -8.83
N GLY A 162 -3.71 32.35 -7.87
CA GLY A 162 -3.37 32.02 -6.49
C GLY A 162 -4.56 32.14 -5.54
N TYR A 163 -4.64 31.26 -4.56
CA TYR A 163 -5.68 31.24 -3.54
C TYR A 163 -5.13 30.99 -2.12
N LYS A 164 -5.89 31.45 -1.14
CA LYS A 164 -5.83 31.03 0.26
C LYS A 164 -7.24 30.82 0.79
N VAL A 165 -7.37 30.18 1.94
CA VAL A 165 -8.64 29.98 2.65
C VAL A 165 -8.62 30.75 3.96
N SER A 166 -9.62 31.61 4.15
CA SER A 166 -9.84 32.34 5.40
C SER A 166 -11.03 31.75 6.13
N PHE A 167 -10.91 31.55 7.44
CA PHE A 167 -11.96 30.95 8.26
C PHE A 167 -11.91 31.42 9.71
N ASP A 168 -13.07 31.46 10.37
CA ASP A 168 -13.18 31.89 11.76
C ASP A 168 -13.29 30.68 12.68
N GLN A 169 -12.37 30.54 13.65
CA GLN A 169 -12.39 29.48 14.64
C GLN A 169 -12.24 30.09 16.04
N ALA A 170 -13.17 29.77 16.95
CA ALA A 170 -13.16 30.28 18.32
C ALA A 170 -13.04 31.82 18.46
N SER A 171 -13.67 32.57 17.54
CA SER A 171 -13.61 34.04 17.45
C SER A 171 -12.25 34.62 17.04
N GLU A 172 -11.32 33.78 16.56
CA GLU A 172 -10.09 34.20 15.90
C GLU A 172 -10.19 33.96 14.39
N LYS A 173 -9.67 34.91 13.61
CA LYS A 173 -9.58 34.78 12.15
C LYS A 173 -8.29 34.03 11.81
N HIS A 174 -8.43 32.90 11.14
CA HIS A 174 -7.32 32.09 10.65
C HIS A 174 -7.22 32.19 9.13
N GLU A 175 -6.00 32.06 8.64
CA GLU A 175 -5.69 31.96 7.22
C GLU A 175 -4.85 30.69 6.99
N SER A 176 -5.18 29.97 5.92
CA SER A 176 -4.38 28.84 5.45
C SER A 176 -3.04 29.32 4.87
N GLY A 177 -2.19 28.36 4.53
CA GLY A 177 -1.14 28.55 3.52
C GLY A 177 -1.71 28.96 2.16
N GLN A 178 -0.82 29.06 1.18
CA GLN A 178 -1.15 29.56 -0.16
C GLN A 178 -1.04 28.45 -1.19
N VAL A 179 -1.95 28.44 -2.17
CA VAL A 179 -1.86 27.58 -3.34
C VAL A 179 -1.82 28.42 -4.60
N ILE A 180 -0.92 28.11 -5.52
CA ILE A 180 -0.77 28.82 -6.80
C ILE A 180 -0.85 27.80 -7.92
N ILE A 181 -1.84 27.98 -8.80
CA ILE A 181 -2.08 27.09 -9.93
C ILE A 181 -1.41 27.69 -11.16
N LEU A 182 -0.57 26.91 -11.83
CA LEU A 182 0.18 27.29 -13.02
C LEU A 182 -0.18 26.38 -14.20
N PRO A 183 -0.20 26.87 -15.45
CA PRO A 183 -0.30 26.00 -16.62
C PRO A 183 1.05 25.30 -16.88
N PRO A 184 1.08 24.14 -17.55
CA PRO A 184 2.32 23.44 -17.89
C PRO A 184 3.10 24.16 -19.00
N CYS A 185 4.44 24.06 -18.97
CA CYS A 185 5.30 24.53 -20.07
C CYS A 185 5.56 23.38 -21.05
N ARG A 186 4.71 23.20 -22.06
CA ARG A 186 4.81 22.04 -22.99
C ARG A 186 6.05 22.04 -23.88
N ASP A 187 6.58 23.22 -24.17
CA ASP A 187 7.77 23.39 -25.02
C ASP A 187 9.09 23.29 -24.24
N LEU A 188 9.03 22.97 -22.95
CA LEU A 188 10.20 22.78 -22.09
C LEU A 188 10.16 21.42 -21.40
N PRO A 189 11.31 20.78 -21.17
CA PRO A 189 11.37 19.64 -20.29
C PRO A 189 10.78 19.98 -18.91
N SER A 190 9.97 19.08 -18.34
CA SER A 190 9.30 19.33 -17.05
C SER A 190 10.27 19.70 -15.92
N ILE A 191 11.51 19.21 -15.96
CA ILE A 191 12.58 19.57 -15.02
C ILE A 191 12.91 21.07 -15.07
N GLU A 192 13.04 21.65 -16.26
CA GLU A 192 13.38 23.07 -16.43
C GLU A 192 12.21 23.98 -16.02
N ALA A 193 10.98 23.54 -16.28
CA ALA A 193 9.77 24.23 -15.83
C ALA A 193 9.71 24.28 -14.29
N ILE A 194 9.95 23.14 -13.62
CA ILE A 194 10.00 23.04 -12.16
C ILE A 194 11.16 23.87 -11.58
N ASP A 195 12.34 23.81 -12.19
CA ASP A 195 13.49 24.62 -11.74
C ASP A 195 13.18 26.11 -11.78
N SER A 196 12.44 26.58 -12.79
CA SER A 196 11.98 27.98 -12.87
C SER A 196 11.03 28.37 -11.72
N ILE A 197 10.19 27.45 -11.25
CA ILE A 197 9.31 27.65 -10.09
C ILE A 197 10.17 27.73 -8.82
N ILE A 198 11.13 26.81 -8.66
CA ILE A 198 12.04 26.76 -7.51
C ILE A 198 12.87 28.04 -7.43
N GLU A 199 13.44 28.51 -8.55
CA GLU A 199 14.18 29.77 -8.58
C GLU A 199 13.32 30.97 -8.15
N THR A 200 12.06 31.01 -8.58
CA THR A 200 11.12 32.06 -8.19
C THR A 200 10.86 32.04 -6.69
N LEU A 201 10.65 30.86 -6.11
CA LEU A 201 10.37 30.69 -4.69
C LEU A 201 11.62 30.84 -3.81
N LYS A 202 12.81 30.51 -4.32
CA LYS A 202 14.09 30.76 -3.62
C LYS A 202 14.45 32.25 -3.63
N ARG A 203 13.99 33.04 -4.61
CA ARG A 203 14.27 34.49 -4.66
C ARG A 203 13.66 35.29 -3.52
N SER A 204 12.69 34.76 -2.76
CA SER A 204 12.18 35.41 -1.54
C SER A 204 13.09 35.25 -0.31
N GLU A 205 14.07 34.34 -0.35
CA GLU A 205 15.19 34.30 0.59
C GLU A 205 16.49 34.13 -0.19
N THR A 206 17.07 35.25 -0.64
CA THR A 206 18.43 35.23 -1.20
C THR A 206 19.42 34.89 -0.09
N LYS A 207 19.61 33.59 0.17
CA LYS A 207 20.85 33.11 0.76
C LYS A 207 21.93 33.29 -0.30
N GLU A 208 22.85 34.21 -0.03
CA GLU A 208 24.04 34.38 -0.86
C GLU A 208 24.69 33.01 -1.08
N SER A 209 25.04 32.71 -2.33
CA SER A 209 25.85 31.53 -2.60
C SER A 209 27.21 31.76 -1.94
N ALA A 210 27.54 30.91 -0.97
CA ALA A 210 28.81 30.98 -0.30
C ALA A 210 29.92 30.87 -1.36
N PRO A 211 30.90 31.80 -1.39
CA PRO A 211 32.05 31.68 -2.27
C PRO A 211 32.76 30.33 -2.06
N ASP A 212 33.40 29.77 -3.09
CA ASP A 212 34.08 28.46 -3.00
C ASP A 212 35.07 28.37 -1.82
N TRP A 213 35.71 29.49 -1.47
CA TRP A 213 36.64 29.56 -0.35
C TRP A 213 35.98 29.40 1.03
N ALA A 214 34.68 29.70 1.15
CA ALA A 214 33.95 29.63 2.42
C ALA A 214 33.88 28.19 2.97
N ALA A 215 33.85 27.19 2.08
CA ALA A 215 33.89 25.78 2.46
C ALA A 215 35.24 25.35 3.07
N ALA A 216 36.32 26.12 2.83
CA ALA A 216 37.65 25.86 3.38
C ALA A 216 37.89 26.54 4.73
N VAL A 217 36.95 27.38 5.21
CA VAL A 217 37.07 28.06 6.51
C VAL A 217 36.78 27.04 7.62
N PRO A 218 37.73 26.77 8.53
CA PRO A 218 37.48 25.87 9.65
C PRO A 218 36.49 26.51 10.63
N ILE A 219 35.35 25.86 10.82
CA ILE A 219 34.34 26.26 11.80
C ILE A 219 34.48 25.37 13.04
N GLU A 220 34.72 26.00 14.19
CA GLU A 220 34.85 25.29 15.46
C GLU A 220 33.54 24.56 15.81
N GLY A 221 33.64 23.28 16.19
CA GLY A 221 32.49 22.43 16.48
C GLY A 221 31.78 21.81 15.26
N LEU A 222 32.02 22.28 14.03
CA LEU A 222 31.40 21.72 12.82
C LEU A 222 31.74 20.24 12.64
N ALA A 223 33.02 19.86 12.80
CA ALA A 223 33.45 18.47 12.69
C ALA A 223 32.72 17.54 13.68
N GLN A 224 32.42 18.02 14.89
CA GLN A 224 31.66 17.25 15.89
C GLN A 224 30.19 17.10 15.47
N VAL A 225 29.59 18.14 14.93
CA VAL A 225 28.22 18.10 14.39
C VAL A 225 28.13 17.15 13.20
N GLU A 226 29.06 17.22 12.25
CA GLU A 226 29.11 16.32 11.09
C GLU A 226 29.29 14.86 11.49
N ALA A 227 30.14 14.58 12.49
CA ALA A 227 30.29 13.25 13.05
C ALA A 227 28.99 12.74 13.68
N ASN A 228 28.27 13.60 14.41
CA ASN A 228 26.97 13.27 15.00
C ASN A 228 25.91 13.01 13.93
N VAL A 229 25.84 13.85 12.88
CA VAL A 229 24.93 13.66 11.74
C VAL A 229 25.20 12.33 11.05
N LYS A 230 26.48 11.99 10.81
CA LYS A 230 26.87 10.70 10.23
C LYS A 230 26.46 9.53 11.12
N GLN A 231 26.65 9.64 12.43
CA GLN A 231 26.23 8.60 13.38
C GLN A 231 24.70 8.43 13.42
N LEU A 232 23.95 9.53 13.44
CA LEU A 232 22.48 9.50 13.43
C LEU A 232 21.94 8.90 12.14
N ASN A 233 22.52 9.25 10.98
CA ASN A 233 22.15 8.66 9.70
C ASN A 233 22.44 7.14 9.66
N ALA A 234 23.55 6.69 10.22
CA ALA A 234 23.85 5.26 10.33
C ALA A 234 22.85 4.53 11.24
N ARG A 235 22.44 5.14 12.36
CA ARG A 235 21.41 4.59 13.26
C ARG A 235 20.04 4.53 12.58
N LYS A 236 19.66 5.56 11.83
CA LYS A 236 18.42 5.60 11.05
C LYS A 236 18.37 4.42 10.07
N ALA A 237 19.41 4.24 9.26
CA ALA A 237 19.48 3.14 8.30
C ALA A 237 19.39 1.76 8.98
N ALA A 238 20.03 1.58 10.14
CA ALA A 238 19.95 0.33 10.89
C ALA A 238 18.54 0.06 11.45
N LEU A 239 17.85 1.10 11.93
CA LEU A 239 16.47 0.99 12.42
C LEU A 239 15.48 0.71 11.29
N GLU A 240 15.65 1.33 10.13
CA GLU A 240 14.83 1.07 8.94
C GLU A 240 14.97 -0.38 8.46
N ALA A 241 16.20 -0.89 8.41
CA ALA A 241 16.46 -2.29 8.06
C ALA A 241 15.82 -3.26 9.07
N ARG A 242 15.89 -2.93 10.37
CA ARG A 242 15.23 -3.71 11.42
C ARG A 242 13.71 -3.67 11.29
N LEU A 243 13.12 -2.50 11.02
CA LEU A 243 11.69 -2.36 10.83
C LEU A 243 11.20 -3.21 9.65
N ALA A 244 11.90 -3.16 8.52
CA ALA A 244 11.56 -3.99 7.36
C ALA A 244 11.61 -5.49 7.67
N LEU A 245 12.58 -5.93 8.48
CA LEU A 245 12.64 -7.32 8.95
C LEU A 245 11.45 -7.68 9.85
N GLU A 246 11.11 -6.83 10.81
CA GLU A 246 9.97 -7.07 11.71
C GLU A 246 8.63 -7.02 10.97
N GLU A 247 8.48 -6.18 9.96
CA GLU A 247 7.29 -6.14 9.09
C GLU A 247 7.15 -7.42 8.27
N LYS A 248 8.26 -7.94 7.73
CA LYS A 248 8.28 -9.24 7.07
C LYS A 248 7.88 -10.36 8.03
N ASN A 249 8.48 -10.38 9.23
CA ASN A 249 8.12 -11.36 10.26
C ASN A 249 6.63 -11.25 10.64
N ARG A 250 6.11 -10.03 10.79
CA ARG A 250 4.69 -9.79 11.07
C ARG A 250 3.80 -10.35 9.97
N LEU A 251 4.14 -10.11 8.71
CA LEU A 251 3.38 -10.64 7.57
C LEU A 251 3.39 -12.17 7.58
N GLU A 252 4.55 -12.80 7.76
CA GLU A 252 4.69 -14.27 7.86
C GLU A 252 3.87 -14.85 9.02
N LEU A 253 3.89 -14.21 10.20
CA LEU A 253 3.08 -14.61 11.35
C LEU A 253 1.58 -14.45 11.06
N THR A 254 1.15 -13.36 10.43
CA THR A 254 -0.27 -13.15 10.13
C THR A 254 -0.77 -14.05 9.00
N ASP A 255 0.10 -14.46 8.08
CA ASP A 255 -0.27 -15.32 6.94
C ASP A 255 -0.77 -16.70 7.41
N HIS A 256 -0.24 -17.21 8.54
CA HIS A 256 -0.67 -18.49 9.10
C HIS A 256 -2.14 -18.48 9.56
N ALA A 257 -2.72 -17.30 9.83
CA ALA A 257 -4.13 -17.16 10.19
C ALA A 257 -5.08 -17.57 9.06
N ARG A 258 -4.59 -17.68 7.81
CA ARG A 258 -5.36 -18.20 6.67
C ARG A 258 -5.88 -19.61 6.91
N LEU A 259 -5.20 -20.42 7.73
CA LEU A 259 -5.70 -21.72 8.16
C LEU A 259 -7.07 -21.65 8.87
N LEU A 260 -7.45 -20.50 9.42
CA LEU A 260 -8.72 -20.33 10.13
C LEU A 260 -9.90 -19.92 9.23
N PHE A 261 -9.65 -19.32 8.06
CA PHE A 261 -10.72 -18.67 7.27
C PHE A 261 -10.64 -18.87 5.75
N ALA A 262 -9.48 -19.27 5.22
CA ALA A 262 -9.27 -19.38 3.78
C ALA A 262 -9.99 -20.60 3.17
N VAL A 263 -10.13 -20.59 1.85
CA VAL A 263 -10.68 -21.69 1.03
C VAL A 263 -9.93 -21.76 -0.31
N GLY A 264 -10.00 -22.92 -0.97
CA GLY A 264 -9.35 -23.15 -2.26
C GLY A 264 -7.84 -22.97 -2.19
N SER A 265 -7.25 -22.41 -3.26
CA SER A 265 -5.80 -22.24 -3.38
C SER A 265 -5.15 -21.49 -2.22
N GLN A 266 -5.84 -20.52 -1.61
CA GLN A 266 -5.30 -19.80 -0.45
C GLN A 266 -5.18 -20.68 0.79
N LEU A 267 -6.11 -21.64 0.97
CA LEU A 267 -6.03 -22.61 2.05
C LEU A 267 -4.95 -23.65 1.76
N ASP A 268 -4.84 -24.09 0.50
CA ASP A 268 -3.79 -25.03 0.08
C ASP A 268 -2.39 -24.47 0.35
N ASP A 269 -2.16 -23.21 -0.02
CA ASP A 269 -0.90 -22.52 0.21
C ASP A 269 -0.61 -22.37 1.72
N ALA A 270 -1.63 -22.08 2.52
CA ALA A 270 -1.48 -21.97 3.98
C ALA A 270 -1.14 -23.32 4.63
N VAL A 271 -1.78 -24.40 4.18
CA VAL A 271 -1.46 -25.78 4.60
C VAL A 271 -0.04 -26.16 4.22
N PHE A 272 0.37 -25.89 2.98
CA PHE A 272 1.73 -26.15 2.51
C PHE A 272 2.77 -25.46 3.38
N LYS A 273 2.60 -24.15 3.63
CA LYS A 273 3.49 -23.37 4.49
C LYS A 273 3.51 -23.89 5.92
N ALA A 274 2.37 -24.29 6.47
CA ALA A 274 2.28 -24.85 7.80
C ALA A 274 3.05 -26.17 7.93
N PHE A 275 2.94 -27.07 6.94
CA PHE A 275 3.73 -28.30 6.92
C PHE A 275 5.24 -28.01 6.79
N LYS A 276 5.67 -27.08 5.92
CA LYS A 276 7.08 -26.65 5.88
C LYS A 276 7.56 -26.14 7.23
N GLN A 277 6.79 -25.26 7.88
CA GLN A 277 7.10 -24.71 9.20
C GLN A 277 7.21 -25.81 10.27
N LEU A 278 6.44 -26.88 10.13
CA LEU A 278 6.47 -28.05 11.02
C LEU A 278 7.53 -29.09 10.60
N GLY A 279 8.45 -28.74 9.70
CA GLY A 279 9.62 -29.54 9.34
C GLY A 279 9.42 -30.50 8.17
N PHE A 280 8.34 -30.36 7.39
CA PHE A 280 8.09 -31.16 6.19
C PHE A 280 8.67 -30.49 4.94
N ASP A 281 9.98 -30.24 4.93
CA ASP A 281 10.70 -29.51 3.88
C ASP A 281 10.59 -30.13 2.48
N GLU A 282 10.17 -31.39 2.37
CA GLU A 282 10.00 -32.11 1.12
C GLU A 282 8.54 -32.20 0.63
N ILE A 283 7.58 -31.61 1.34
CA ILE A 283 6.18 -31.60 0.87
C ILE A 283 6.09 -30.95 -0.51
N ASP A 284 5.38 -31.61 -1.44
CA ASP A 284 5.30 -31.21 -2.85
C ASP A 284 4.01 -31.73 -3.52
N ARG A 285 3.69 -31.27 -4.74
CA ARG A 285 2.60 -31.76 -5.59
C ARG A 285 3.12 -32.81 -6.56
N VAL A 286 2.58 -34.03 -6.52
CA VAL A 286 3.11 -35.16 -7.30
C VAL A 286 2.39 -35.35 -8.66
N ARG A 287 1.29 -34.64 -8.91
CA ARG A 287 0.50 -34.78 -10.15
C ARG A 287 0.56 -33.49 -10.99
N GLU A 288 0.26 -33.62 -12.29
CA GLU A 288 0.18 -32.51 -13.26
C GLU A 288 -0.62 -31.32 -12.71
N LYS A 289 -0.35 -30.12 -13.25
CA LYS A 289 -0.80 -28.76 -12.88
C LYS A 289 -2.27 -28.56 -12.40
N ASN A 290 -3.15 -29.56 -12.53
CA ASN A 290 -4.59 -29.50 -12.23
C ASN A 290 -5.07 -30.48 -11.14
N LYS A 291 -4.20 -31.16 -10.37
CA LYS A 291 -4.61 -31.98 -9.22
C LYS A 291 -3.95 -31.48 -7.93
N GLU A 292 -4.77 -31.15 -6.94
CA GLU A 292 -4.45 -30.35 -5.73
C GLU A 292 -4.02 -31.20 -4.52
N ASP A 293 -3.25 -32.26 -4.74
CA ASP A 293 -2.91 -33.20 -3.67
C ASP A 293 -1.47 -32.95 -3.20
N TRP A 294 -1.29 -32.55 -1.93
CA TRP A 294 0.04 -32.43 -1.33
C TRP A 294 0.53 -33.78 -0.82
N VAL A 295 1.80 -34.08 -1.05
CA VAL A 295 2.43 -35.34 -0.63
C VAL A 295 3.71 -35.08 0.13
N PHE A 296 3.91 -35.79 1.24
CA PHE A 296 5.18 -35.81 1.97
C PHE A 296 5.60 -37.25 2.27
N LYS A 297 6.86 -37.44 2.69
CA LYS A 297 7.39 -38.76 3.06
C LYS A 297 7.42 -38.89 4.58
N PHE A 298 6.92 -40.01 5.11
CA PHE A 298 7.19 -40.34 6.50
C PHE A 298 8.67 -40.68 6.66
N GLN A 299 9.34 -40.05 7.64
CA GLN A 299 10.77 -40.27 7.90
C GLN A 299 11.01 -41.12 9.15
N THR A 300 10.11 -41.04 10.13
CA THR A 300 10.31 -41.68 11.43
C THR A 300 9.60 -43.02 11.59
N LEU A 301 8.68 -43.37 10.67
CA LEU A 301 7.82 -44.54 10.76
C LEU A 301 7.90 -45.41 9.50
N SER A 302 7.77 -46.73 9.67
CA SER A 302 7.77 -47.71 8.57
C SER A 302 6.38 -48.17 8.11
N ARG A 303 5.31 -47.82 8.85
CA ARG A 303 3.93 -48.24 8.55
C ARG A 303 3.40 -47.64 7.25
N TYR A 304 3.71 -46.36 7.01
CA TYR A 304 3.39 -45.63 5.78
C TYR A 304 4.67 -45.06 5.21
N GLN A 305 4.76 -44.99 3.89
CA GLN A 305 5.87 -44.32 3.23
C GLN A 305 5.52 -42.88 2.86
N TYR A 306 4.24 -42.62 2.56
CA TYR A 306 3.76 -41.30 2.12
C TYR A 306 2.50 -40.86 2.87
N GLY A 307 2.38 -39.57 3.16
CA GLY A 307 1.13 -38.93 3.54
C GLY A 307 0.55 -38.19 2.35
N ILE A 308 -0.72 -38.43 2.02
CA ILE A 308 -1.45 -37.78 0.93
C ILE A 308 -2.49 -36.85 1.56
N ILE A 309 -2.39 -35.56 1.26
CA ILE A 309 -3.20 -34.52 1.87
C ILE A 309 -4.20 -33.99 0.83
N GLU A 310 -5.48 -34.14 1.15
CA GLU A 310 -6.59 -33.44 0.52
C GLU A 310 -6.99 -32.25 1.40
N VAL A 311 -7.15 -31.07 0.81
CA VAL A 311 -7.54 -29.86 1.54
C VAL A 311 -8.92 -29.39 1.10
N LYS A 312 -9.78 -29.09 2.08
CA LYS A 312 -11.15 -28.61 1.86
C LYS A 312 -11.55 -27.54 2.85
N GLY A 313 -11.91 -26.36 2.32
CA GLY A 313 -12.57 -25.30 3.08
C GLY A 313 -14.06 -25.24 2.74
N ALA A 314 -14.90 -25.00 3.73
CA ALA A 314 -16.35 -24.93 3.56
C ALA A 314 -16.97 -23.91 4.53
N GLU A 315 -18.07 -23.30 4.11
CA GLU A 315 -18.87 -22.42 4.99
C GLU A 315 -19.75 -23.23 5.94
N GLU A 316 -20.03 -24.49 5.58
CA GLU A 316 -20.79 -25.45 6.35
C GLU A 316 -19.96 -26.72 6.61
N ARG A 317 -20.60 -27.75 7.16
CA ARG A 317 -20.00 -29.04 7.46
C ARG A 317 -19.54 -29.77 6.19
N ILE A 318 -18.38 -30.40 6.25
CA ILE A 318 -17.88 -31.28 5.19
C ILE A 318 -18.62 -32.63 5.22
N THR A 319 -18.91 -33.16 4.03
CA THR A 319 -19.68 -34.40 3.83
C THR A 319 -18.80 -35.61 3.52
N GLN A 320 -19.38 -36.81 3.62
CA GLN A 320 -18.75 -38.09 3.23
C GLN A 320 -18.17 -38.12 1.81
N ALA A 321 -18.69 -37.33 0.88
CA ALA A 321 -18.15 -37.25 -0.49
C ALA A 321 -16.67 -36.83 -0.51
N HIS A 322 -16.27 -35.92 0.38
CA HIS A 322 -14.88 -35.46 0.48
C HIS A 322 -13.95 -36.52 1.08
N LEU A 323 -14.45 -37.32 2.04
CA LEU A 323 -13.70 -38.48 2.56
C LEU A 323 -13.48 -39.53 1.48
N THR A 324 -14.50 -39.77 0.64
CA THR A 324 -14.41 -40.71 -0.48
C THR A 324 -13.38 -40.24 -1.52
N GLN A 325 -13.37 -38.94 -1.83
CA GLN A 325 -12.36 -38.32 -2.70
C GLN A 325 -10.95 -38.46 -2.13
N CYS A 326 -10.76 -38.16 -0.84
CA CYS A 326 -9.47 -38.28 -0.16
C CYS A 326 -8.95 -39.74 -0.13
N ASN A 327 -9.82 -40.73 0.04
CA ASN A 327 -9.41 -42.14 -0.03
C ASN A 327 -8.91 -42.52 -1.43
N LYS A 328 -9.65 -42.10 -2.47
CA LYS A 328 -9.30 -42.38 -3.86
C LYS A 328 -7.87 -41.91 -4.20
N TRP A 329 -7.41 -40.81 -3.61
CA TRP A 329 -6.06 -40.33 -3.84
C TRP A 329 -4.96 -41.24 -3.30
N SER A 330 -5.17 -41.87 -2.15
CA SER A 330 -4.26 -42.92 -1.66
C SER A 330 -4.30 -44.16 -2.54
N ASP A 331 -5.49 -44.59 -2.99
CA ASP A 331 -5.63 -45.74 -3.87
C ASP A 331 -4.87 -45.52 -5.20
N ASP A 332 -5.12 -44.39 -5.86
CA ASP A 332 -4.42 -43.97 -7.09
C ASP A 332 -2.89 -43.90 -6.86
N TYR A 333 -2.44 -43.36 -5.72
CA TYR A 333 -1.00 -43.22 -5.43
C TYR A 333 -0.34 -44.59 -5.21
N PHE A 334 -1.04 -45.49 -4.52
CA PHE A 334 -0.61 -46.87 -4.33
C PHE A 334 -0.56 -47.60 -5.67
N GLU A 335 -1.54 -47.42 -6.55
CA GLU A 335 -1.55 -48.02 -7.89
C GLU A 335 -0.33 -47.60 -8.71
N MET A 336 0.03 -46.32 -8.68
CA MET A 336 1.16 -45.75 -9.42
C MET A 336 2.52 -46.15 -8.83
N ASN A 337 2.68 -46.11 -7.50
CA ASN A 337 4.00 -46.20 -6.86
C ASN A 337 4.25 -47.53 -6.14
N LYS A 338 3.20 -48.35 -5.94
CA LYS A 338 3.22 -49.60 -5.16
C LYS A 338 3.77 -49.41 -3.74
N ARG A 339 3.56 -48.23 -3.15
CA ARG A 339 4.01 -47.87 -1.79
C ARG A 339 2.82 -47.53 -0.90
N PRO A 340 2.80 -47.96 0.38
CA PRO A 340 1.71 -47.67 1.29
C PRO A 340 1.65 -46.18 1.62
N SER A 341 0.44 -45.62 1.59
CA SER A 341 0.18 -44.22 1.88
C SER A 341 -0.93 -44.03 2.90
N LYS A 342 -0.90 -42.89 3.59
CA LYS A 342 -1.91 -42.46 4.57
C LYS A 342 -2.73 -41.32 3.99
N SER A 343 -4.05 -41.48 3.93
CA SER A 343 -4.97 -40.40 3.54
C SER A 343 -5.19 -39.43 4.69
N ILE A 344 -5.02 -38.14 4.42
CA ILE A 344 -5.20 -37.05 5.37
C ILE A 344 -6.13 -36.03 4.71
N LEU A 345 -7.29 -35.81 5.32
CA LEU A 345 -8.24 -34.76 4.92
C LEU A 345 -8.08 -33.57 5.87
N ILE A 346 -7.60 -32.44 5.37
CA ILE A 346 -7.54 -31.19 6.11
C ILE A 346 -8.80 -30.38 5.86
N THR A 347 -9.48 -30.02 6.95
CA THR A 347 -10.81 -29.40 6.89
C THR A 347 -10.83 -27.99 7.48
N ASN A 348 -11.39 -27.03 6.77
CA ASN A 348 -11.72 -25.70 7.27
C ASN A 348 -13.23 -25.45 7.11
N GLN A 349 -14.04 -26.27 7.78
CA GLN A 349 -15.51 -26.09 7.81
C GLN A 349 -15.91 -24.94 8.74
N TYR A 350 -17.06 -24.30 8.52
CA TYR A 350 -17.50 -23.10 9.27
C TYR A 350 -16.48 -21.95 9.27
N ARG A 351 -15.73 -21.79 8.18
CA ARG A 351 -14.56 -20.87 8.07
C ARG A 351 -14.89 -19.39 8.29
N LEU A 352 -16.13 -18.98 8.01
CA LEU A 352 -16.60 -17.61 8.13
C LEU A 352 -17.12 -17.28 9.54
N GLU A 353 -17.30 -18.29 10.39
CA GLU A 353 -17.59 -18.06 11.79
C GLU A 353 -16.30 -17.74 12.55
N GLU A 354 -16.42 -16.87 13.56
CA GLU A 354 -15.30 -16.49 14.42
C GLU A 354 -14.69 -17.75 15.07
N TYR A 355 -13.36 -17.90 14.94
CA TYR A 355 -12.66 -19.12 15.29
C TYR A 355 -12.91 -19.58 16.74
N ARG A 356 -12.76 -18.69 17.73
CA ARG A 356 -12.88 -19.07 19.15
C ARG A 356 -14.28 -19.55 19.53
N SER A 357 -15.32 -18.99 18.93
CA SER A 357 -16.71 -19.35 19.21
C SER A 357 -17.23 -20.51 18.35
N SER A 358 -16.47 -20.95 17.33
CA SER A 358 -16.87 -22.00 16.39
C SER A 358 -16.04 -23.29 16.44
N VAL A 359 -15.12 -23.45 17.40
CA VAL A 359 -14.24 -24.64 17.50
C VAL A 359 -15.03 -25.95 17.51
N ASP A 360 -16.12 -26.04 18.29
CA ASP A 360 -16.92 -27.26 18.38
C ASP A 360 -17.61 -27.60 17.05
N LYS A 361 -18.10 -26.59 16.32
CA LYS A 361 -18.65 -26.77 14.97
C LYS A 361 -17.57 -27.23 13.98
N ARG A 362 -16.34 -26.72 14.11
CA ARG A 362 -15.18 -27.11 13.28
C ARG A 362 -14.75 -28.57 13.50
N LYS A 363 -15.18 -29.20 14.59
CA LYS A 363 -14.98 -30.62 14.93
C LYS A 363 -16.19 -31.51 14.61
N LEU A 364 -17.31 -30.93 14.19
CA LEU A 364 -18.58 -31.66 14.04
C LEU A 364 -18.60 -32.50 12.76
N PHE A 365 -18.74 -33.82 12.91
CA PHE A 365 -18.91 -34.79 11.83
C PHE A 365 -20.03 -35.77 12.18
N ASP A 366 -20.69 -36.32 11.17
CA ASP A 366 -21.67 -37.39 11.38
C ASP A 366 -20.97 -38.68 11.83
N ILE A 367 -21.66 -39.50 12.62
CA ILE A 367 -21.09 -40.77 13.11
C ILE A 367 -20.68 -41.69 11.96
N ASN A 368 -21.46 -41.73 10.88
CA ASN A 368 -21.17 -42.55 9.71
C ASN A 368 -19.91 -42.07 8.98
N GLU A 369 -19.63 -40.77 8.98
CA GLU A 369 -18.43 -40.19 8.39
C GLU A 369 -17.18 -40.55 9.20
N LEU A 370 -17.28 -40.49 10.53
CA LEU A 370 -16.20 -40.89 11.43
C LEU A 370 -15.93 -42.39 11.34
N GLU A 371 -16.97 -43.22 11.26
CA GLU A 371 -16.83 -44.67 11.05
C GLU A 371 -16.23 -44.99 9.69
N TYR A 372 -16.66 -44.31 8.62
CA TYR A 372 -16.07 -44.45 7.30
C TYR A 372 -14.58 -44.09 7.30
N ALA A 373 -14.22 -42.96 7.92
CA ALA A 373 -12.83 -42.54 8.05
C ALA A 373 -11.99 -43.56 8.83
N ARG A 374 -12.51 -44.15 9.91
CA ARG A 374 -11.82 -45.22 10.64
C ARG A 374 -11.65 -46.49 9.81
N MET A 375 -12.71 -46.93 9.13
CA MET A 375 -12.68 -48.12 8.28
C MET A 375 -11.67 -48.00 7.14
N LYS A 376 -11.54 -46.79 6.58
CA LYS A 376 -10.60 -46.47 5.49
C LYS A 376 -9.25 -45.95 5.97
N ASP A 377 -9.03 -45.91 7.29
CA ASP A 377 -7.80 -45.41 7.90
C ASP A 377 -7.43 -43.98 7.45
N ILE A 378 -8.44 -43.11 7.26
CA ILE A 378 -8.31 -41.70 6.91
C ILE A 378 -8.19 -40.87 8.19
N VAL A 379 -7.28 -39.89 8.21
CA VAL A 379 -7.23 -38.86 9.26
C VAL A 379 -7.98 -37.63 8.81
N ILE A 380 -8.90 -37.14 9.63
CA ILE A 380 -9.54 -35.84 9.47
C ILE A 380 -8.83 -34.88 10.41
N LEU A 381 -8.11 -33.91 9.85
CA LEU A 381 -7.37 -32.90 10.60
C LEU A 381 -8.01 -31.53 10.38
N PRO A 382 -8.76 -30.99 11.35
CA PRO A 382 -9.22 -29.62 11.25
C PRO A 382 -8.04 -28.65 11.16
N SER A 383 -8.10 -27.74 10.20
CA SER A 383 -7.07 -26.73 9.91
C SER A 383 -6.72 -25.84 11.10
N TYR A 384 -7.64 -25.60 12.04
CA TYR A 384 -7.32 -24.86 13.26
C TYR A 384 -6.37 -25.62 14.20
N VAL A 385 -6.38 -26.96 14.18
CA VAL A 385 -5.42 -27.78 14.95
C VAL A 385 -4.01 -27.58 14.37
N LEU A 386 -3.91 -27.50 13.04
CA LEU A 386 -2.67 -27.18 12.36
C LEU A 386 -2.20 -25.74 12.67
N PHE A 387 -3.13 -24.79 12.73
CA PHE A 387 -2.88 -23.41 13.16
C PHE A 387 -2.31 -23.34 14.58
N GLU A 388 -2.90 -24.10 15.52
CA GLU A 388 -2.44 -24.16 16.91
C GLU A 388 -1.05 -24.79 17.00
N ALA A 389 -0.80 -25.87 16.26
CA ALA A 389 0.50 -26.52 16.20
C ALA A 389 1.60 -25.58 15.66
N VAL A 390 1.31 -24.84 14.58
CA VAL A 390 2.22 -23.82 14.05
C VAL A 390 2.45 -22.72 15.09
N SER A 391 1.39 -22.23 15.73
CA SER A 391 1.47 -21.19 16.78
C SER A 391 2.37 -21.60 17.95
N LEU A 392 2.32 -22.87 18.35
CA LEU A 392 3.18 -23.43 19.39
C LEU A 392 4.64 -23.56 18.92
N SER A 393 4.86 -24.03 17.68
CA SER A 393 6.21 -24.17 17.11
C SER A 393 6.96 -22.83 16.98
N LEU A 394 6.21 -21.73 16.81
CA LEU A 394 6.76 -20.37 16.78
C LEU A 394 7.21 -19.88 18.17
N LYS A 395 6.66 -20.45 19.26
CA LYS A 395 7.02 -20.11 20.64
C LYS A 395 8.13 -21.00 21.19
N ASP A 396 8.14 -22.28 20.83
CA ASP A 396 9.17 -23.26 21.22
C ASP A 396 9.58 -24.07 19.99
N SER A 397 10.83 -23.87 19.56
CA SER A 397 11.42 -24.52 18.38
C SER A 397 11.55 -26.05 18.48
N LYS A 398 11.24 -26.64 19.63
CA LYS A 398 11.33 -28.09 19.84
C LYS A 398 9.97 -28.75 19.77
N LYS A 399 9.91 -29.75 18.88
CA LYS A 399 8.80 -30.64 18.50
C LYS A 399 7.97 -30.08 17.35
N SER A 400 8.08 -30.73 16.19
CA SER A 400 7.06 -30.54 15.16
C SER A 400 6.92 -31.80 14.32
N ARG A 401 7.97 -32.19 13.59
CA ARG A 401 7.86 -33.24 12.58
C ARG A 401 7.56 -34.65 13.12
N ALA A 402 8.48 -35.22 13.91
CA ALA A 402 8.37 -36.61 14.36
C ALA A 402 7.07 -36.88 15.14
N TYR A 403 6.69 -35.92 15.98
CA TYR A 403 5.45 -35.97 16.74
C TYR A 403 4.21 -35.89 15.84
N LEU A 404 4.20 -34.98 14.86
CA LEU A 404 3.10 -34.90 13.89
C LEU A 404 3.01 -36.16 13.03
N GLU A 405 4.14 -36.71 12.58
CA GLU A 405 4.20 -37.97 11.84
C GLU A 405 3.57 -39.12 12.65
N GLU A 406 3.93 -39.24 13.94
CA GLU A 406 3.33 -40.22 14.85
C GLU A 406 1.81 -40.04 14.96
N LYS A 407 1.33 -38.83 15.24
CA LYS A 407 -0.11 -38.55 15.36
C LYS A 407 -0.86 -38.86 14.07
N LEU A 408 -0.34 -38.45 12.93
CA LEU A 408 -0.96 -38.70 11.63
C LEU A 408 -0.97 -40.18 11.25
N ALA A 409 0.10 -40.93 11.56
CA ALA A 409 0.18 -42.34 11.21
C ALA A 409 -0.75 -43.23 12.05
N TYR A 410 -0.95 -42.91 13.33
CA TYR A 410 -1.75 -43.72 14.24
C TYR A 410 -3.21 -43.27 14.37
N ALA A 411 -3.54 -42.04 14.02
CA ALA A 411 -4.92 -41.58 14.04
C ALA A 411 -5.74 -42.20 12.89
N ALA A 412 -7.03 -42.42 13.16
CA ALA A 412 -8.05 -42.76 12.16
C ALA A 412 -9.38 -42.15 12.61
N GLY A 413 -10.04 -41.41 11.71
CA GLY A 413 -11.13 -40.50 12.07
C GLY A 413 -10.60 -39.11 12.45
N LEU A 414 -11.30 -38.43 13.36
CA LEU A 414 -10.99 -37.05 13.75
C LEU A 414 -9.73 -36.96 14.64
N LEU A 415 -8.79 -36.11 14.23
CA LEU A 415 -7.62 -35.69 15.00
C LEU A 415 -7.80 -34.22 15.37
N ASP A 416 -8.39 -33.95 16.54
CA ASP A 416 -8.82 -32.62 16.96
C ASP A 416 -7.86 -31.90 17.93
N GLN A 417 -6.67 -32.48 18.12
CA GLN A 417 -5.64 -31.99 19.03
C GLN A 417 -4.26 -32.56 18.64
N LEU A 418 -3.23 -31.72 18.71
CA LEU A 418 -1.82 -32.07 18.51
C LEU A 418 -1.05 -31.74 19.78
#